data_AF-A0A1M6APU7-F1
#
_entry.id   AF-A0A1M6APU7-F1
#
_cell.length_a   1.000
_cell.length_b   1.000
_cell.length_c   1.000
_cell.angle_alpha   90.00
_cell.angle_beta   90.00
_cell.angle_gamma   90.00
#
_symmetry.space_group_name_H-M   'P 1'
#
loop_
_entity.id
_entity.type
_entity.pdbx_description
1 polymer ?
#
loop_
_entity_poly.entity_id
_entity_poly.type
_entity_poly.pdbx_seq_one_letter_code
_entity_poly.pdbx_strand_id
1 'polypeptide(L)'
;MNWHNALKDIYRKLEASGYKGIKEDIHEGQLSGGTGGEFFSIVLTKLIEIKKNQPIVYCLLKKEVDEFIAYAKSINYLNSDFKI
;
A
#
# COMPACT_ATOMS: atom_id res chain seq x y z
N MET A 1 12.62 7.64 -2.44
CA MET A 1 11.17 7.90 -2.26
C MET A 1 10.85 7.89 -0.78
N ASN A 2 10.02 8.81 -0.28
CA ASN A 2 9.52 8.72 1.10
C ASN A 2 8.15 8.01 1.08
N TRP A 3 8.18 6.69 1.24
CA TRP A 3 7.00 5.84 1.17
C TRP A 3 5.98 6.17 2.30
N HIS A 4 6.41 6.76 3.41
CA HIS A 4 5.49 7.29 4.44
C HIS A 4 4.63 8.45 3.92
N ASN A 5 5.17 9.31 3.04
CA ASN A 5 4.38 10.39 2.46
C ASN A 5 3.34 9.85 1.46
N ALA A 6 3.74 8.89 0.63
CA ALA A 6 2.80 8.21 -0.26
C ALA A 6 1.68 7.49 0.51
N LEU A 7 2.00 6.87 1.65
CA LEU A 7 1.01 6.26 2.54
C LEU A 7 0.05 7.30 3.14
N LYS A 8 0.56 8.46 3.59
CA LYS A 8 -0.29 9.56 4.06
C LYS A 8 -1.24 10.05 2.98
N ASP A 9 -0.76 10.16 1.74
CA ASP A 9 -1.60 10.53 0.60
C ASP A 9 -2.66 9.49 0.29
N ILE A 10 -2.33 8.20 0.39
CA ILE A 10 -3.31 7.10 0.28
C ILE A 10 -4.41 7.25 1.33
N TYR A 11 -4.05 7.45 2.60
CA TYR A 11 -5.04 7.65 3.66
C TYR A 11 -5.92 8.87 3.44
N ARG A 12 -5.35 9.98 2.98
CA ARG A 12 -6.11 11.19 2.67
C ARG A 12 -7.11 10.94 1.53
N LYS A 13 -6.71 10.25 0.46
CA LYS A 13 -7.57 9.96 -0.68
C LYS A 13 -8.69 8.99 -0.33
N LEU A 14 -8.40 7.95 0.45
CA LEU A 14 -9.38 6.98 0.92
C LEU A 14 -10.44 7.67 1.82
N GLU A 15 -10.01 8.52 2.75
CA GLU A 15 -10.93 9.29 3.60
C GLU A 15 -11.82 10.23 2.77
N ALA A 16 -11.23 11.02 1.87
CA ALA A 16 -11.96 11.98 1.05
C ALA A 16 -12.96 11.32 0.09
N SER A 17 -12.72 10.07 -0.29
CA SER A 17 -13.57 9.31 -1.22
C SER A 17 -14.55 8.36 -0.52
N GLY A 18 -14.60 8.37 0.82
CA GLY A 18 -15.53 7.55 1.61
C GLY A 18 -15.12 6.08 1.78
N TYR A 19 -13.90 5.69 1.38
CA TYR A 19 -13.38 4.33 1.52
C TYR A 19 -12.76 4.08 2.91
N LYS A 20 -13.52 4.36 3.97
CA LYS A 20 -13.04 4.26 5.36
C LYS A 20 -12.62 2.83 5.74
N GLY A 21 -13.39 1.82 5.33
CA GLY A 21 -13.05 0.41 5.60
C GLY A 21 -11.70 0.00 5.02
N ILE A 22 -11.36 0.42 3.80
CA ILE A 22 -10.06 0.11 3.19
C ILE A 22 -8.92 0.82 3.94
N LYS A 23 -9.16 2.05 4.41
CA LYS A 23 -8.18 2.77 5.23
C LYS A 23 -7.97 2.06 6.56
N GLU A 24 -9.03 1.61 7.21
CA GLU A 24 -8.99 0.86 8.46
C GLU A 24 -8.27 -0.48 8.27
N ASP A 25 -8.57 -1.24 7.22
CA ASP A 25 -7.89 -2.51 6.89
C ASP A 25 -6.37 -2.34 6.73
N ILE A 26 -5.93 -1.27 6.04
CA ILE A 26 -4.50 -0.97 5.88
C ILE A 26 -3.90 -0.59 7.24
N HIS A 27 -4.61 0.20 8.05
CA HIS A 27 -4.15 0.64 9.36
C HIS A 27 -4.07 -0.51 10.39
N GLU A 28 -5.03 -1.43 10.39
CA GLU A 28 -4.98 -2.63 11.24
C GLU A 28 -3.81 -3.54 10.84
N GLY A 29 -3.58 -3.70 9.54
CA GLY A 29 -2.40 -4.41 9.04
C GLY A 29 -1.10 -3.85 9.61
N GLN A 30 -0.99 -2.53 9.75
CA GLN A 30 0.19 -1.87 10.32
C GLN A 30 0.39 -2.17 11.81
N LEU A 31 -0.70 -2.27 12.57
CA LEU A 31 -0.65 -2.59 14.01
C LEU A 31 -0.20 -4.04 14.26
N SER A 32 -0.31 -4.91 13.26
CA SER A 32 0.16 -6.30 13.34
C SER A 32 1.66 -6.51 13.04
N GLY A 33 2.36 -5.49 12.52
CA GLY A 33 3.79 -5.56 12.22
C GLY A 33 4.66 -5.06 13.39
N GLY A 34 5.74 -5.77 13.72
CA GLY A 34 6.64 -5.40 14.82
C GLY A 34 7.79 -4.47 14.42
N THR A 35 8.13 -4.42 13.13
CA THR A 35 9.25 -3.63 12.58
C THR A 35 8.83 -2.78 11.37
N GLY A 36 9.62 -1.76 11.05
CA GLY A 36 9.36 -0.89 9.88
C GLY A 36 9.39 -1.63 8.52
N GLY A 37 10.13 -2.75 8.43
CA GLY A 37 10.14 -3.61 7.25
C GLY A 37 8.85 -4.43 7.12
N GLU A 38 8.39 -5.03 8.21
CA GLU A 38 7.11 -5.76 8.24
C GLU A 38 5.93 -4.84 7.92
N PHE A 39 5.93 -3.62 8.47
CA PHE A 39 4.96 -2.58 8.13
C PHE A 39 4.93 -2.30 6.62
N PHE A 40 6.10 -2.09 6.02
CA PHE A 40 6.21 -1.84 4.58
C PHE A 40 5.69 -3.04 3.78
N SER A 41 6.03 -4.25 4.20
CA SER A 41 5.54 -5.52 3.63
C SER A 41 4.01 -5.59 3.61
N ILE A 42 3.39 -5.37 4.77
CA ILE A 42 1.95 -5.52 4.95
C ILE A 42 1.19 -4.49 4.10
N VAL A 43 1.65 -3.24 4.11
CA VAL A 43 1.09 -2.18 3.27
C VAL A 43 1.22 -2.54 1.79
N LEU A 44 2.41 -2.96 1.35
CA LEU A 44 2.64 -3.33 -0.04
C LEU A 44 1.72 -4.47 -0.50
N THR A 45 1.54 -5.51 0.32
CA THR A 45 0.59 -6.60 0.04
C THR A 45 -0.82 -6.07 -0.17
N LYS A 46 -1.32 -5.22 0.74
CA LYS A 46 -2.66 -4.65 0.65
C LYS A 46 -2.83 -3.78 -0.60
N LEU A 47 -1.82 -3.00 -0.98
CA LEU A 47 -1.86 -2.20 -2.21
C LEU A 47 -1.86 -3.07 -3.48
N ILE A 48 -1.17 -4.20 -3.46
CA ILE A 48 -1.23 -5.20 -4.55
C ILE A 48 -2.63 -5.84 -4.62
N GLU A 49 -3.23 -6.19 -3.48
CA GLU A 49 -4.60 -6.70 -3.41
C GLU A 49 -5.61 -5.69 -3.98
N ILE A 50 -5.50 -4.41 -3.61
CA ILE A 50 -6.33 -3.33 -4.15
C ILE A 50 -6.15 -3.22 -5.67
N LYS A 51 -4.90 -3.27 -6.14
CA LYS A 51 -4.59 -3.23 -7.59
C LYS A 51 -5.22 -4.39 -8.37
N LYS A 52 -5.26 -5.59 -7.78
CA LYS A 52 -5.82 -6.80 -8.42
C LYS A 52 -7.36 -6.86 -8.31
N ASN A 53 -7.92 -6.55 -7.14
CA ASN A 53 -9.31 -6.87 -6.81
C ASN A 53 -10.24 -5.66 -6.77
N GLN A 54 -9.70 -4.43 -6.70
CA GLN A 54 -10.49 -3.21 -6.51
C GLN A 54 -10.09 -2.13 -7.52
N PRO A 55 -10.37 -2.31 -8.83
CA PRO A 55 -9.86 -1.44 -9.90
C PRO A 55 -10.28 0.03 -9.76
N ILE A 56 -11.48 0.30 -9.21
CA ILE A 56 -11.96 1.67 -8.97
C ILE A 56 -11.11 2.36 -7.89
N VAL A 57 -10.83 1.67 -6.79
CA VAL A 57 -10.00 2.17 -5.69
C VAL A 57 -8.54 2.29 -6.15
N TYR A 58 -8.05 1.33 -6.92
CA TYR A 58 -6.72 1.43 -7.52
C TYR A 58 -6.59 2.65 -8.43
N CYS A 59 -7.60 2.97 -9.24
CA CYS A 59 -7.57 4.16 -10.11
C CYS A 59 -7.36 5.45 -9.29
N LEU A 60 -8.07 5.58 -8.16
CA LEU A 60 -7.92 6.70 -7.22
C LEU A 60 -6.49 6.80 -6.64
N LEU A 61 -5.88 5.66 -6.33
CA LEU A 61 -4.58 5.54 -5.66
C LEU A 61 -3.41 5.26 -6.61
N LYS A 62 -3.65 5.29 -7.94
CA LYS A 62 -2.77 4.68 -8.94
C LYS A 62 -1.33 5.15 -8.83
N LYS A 63 -1.16 6.48 -8.71
CA LYS A 63 0.16 7.11 -8.60
C LYS A 63 0.92 6.56 -7.40
N GLU A 64 0.33 6.62 -6.21
CA GLU A 64 0.99 6.23 -4.96
C GLU A 64 1.25 4.71 -4.90
N VAL A 65 0.30 3.91 -5.40
CA VAL A 65 0.45 2.45 -5.49
C VAL A 65 1.58 2.06 -6.43
N ASP A 66 1.62 2.64 -7.64
CA ASP A 66 2.65 2.33 -8.62
C ASP A 66 4.04 2.82 -8.15
N GLU A 67 4.11 3.96 -7.44
CA GLU A 67 5.34 4.44 -6.79
C GLU A 67 5.81 3.47 -5.67
N PHE A 68 4.90 2.95 -4.84
CA PHE A 68 5.22 1.94 -3.81
C PHE A 68 5.81 0.67 -4.42
N ILE A 69 5.18 0.15 -5.47
CA ILE A 69 5.64 -1.05 -6.18
C ILE A 69 7.01 -0.78 -6.82
N ALA A 70 7.20 0.38 -7.45
CA ALA A 70 8.48 0.74 -8.05
C ALA A 70 9.60 0.82 -7.01
N TYR A 71 9.33 1.43 -5.85
CA TYR A 71 10.29 1.49 -4.76
C TYR A 71 10.61 0.09 -4.22
N ALA A 72 9.61 -0.76 -4.00
CA ALA A 72 9.80 -2.14 -3.56
C ALA A 72 10.66 -2.95 -4.54
N LYS A 73 10.47 -2.76 -5.86
CA LYS A 73 11.35 -3.35 -6.88
C LYS A 73 12.78 -2.82 -6.80
N SER A 74 12.96 -1.51 -6.59
CA SER A 74 14.29 -0.88 -6.55
C SER A 74 15.17 -1.38 -5.40
N ILE A 75 14.57 -1.82 -4.30
CA ILE A 75 15.28 -2.40 -3.15
C ILE A 75 15.26 -3.94 -3.16
N ASN A 76 14.90 -4.57 -4.28
CA ASN A 76 14.77 -6.03 -4.46
C ASN A 76 13.78 -6.72 -3.50
N TYR A 77 12.84 -5.99 -2.91
CA TYR A 77 11.87 -6.54 -1.96
C TYR A 77 10.89 -7.54 -2.61
N LEU A 78 10.50 -7.27 -3.86
CA LEU A 78 9.52 -8.08 -4.59
C LEU A 78 10.11 -9.30 -5.29
N ASN A 79 11.44 -9.43 -5.37
CA ASN A 79 12.10 -10.58 -6.00
C ASN A 79 12.27 -11.78 -5.06
N SER A 80 12.13 -11.58 -3.75
CA SER A 80 12.41 -12.62 -2.74
C SER A 80 11.16 -13.37 -2.28
N ASP A 81 10.03 -12.67 -2.06
CA ASP A 81 8.85 -13.25 -1.38
C ASP A 81 7.50 -13.00 -2.07
N PHE A 82 7.45 -12.22 -3.15
CA PHE A 82 6.19 -11.88 -3.84
C PHE A 82 6.20 -12.39 -5.30
N LYS A 83 5.84 -13.66 -5.49
CA LYS A 83 5.44 -14.14 -6.83
C LYS A 83 4.05 -13.57 -7.14
N ILE A 84 4.00 -12.54 -8.00
CA ILE A 84 2.76 -11.91 -8.49
C ILE A 84 2.03 -12.84 -9.44
#